data_AF-A0A8J4SSX8-F1
#
_entry.id   AF-A0A8J4SSX8-F1
#
_cell.length_a   1.000
_cell.length_b   1.000
_cell.length_c   1.000
_cell.angle_alpha   90.00
_cell.angle_beta   90.00
_cell.angle_gamma   90.00
#
_symmetry.space_group_name_H-M   'P 1'
#
loop_
_entity.id
_entity.type
_entity.pdbx_description
1 polymer ?
#
loop_
_entity_poly.entity_id
_entity_poly.type
_entity_poly.pdbx_seq_one_letter_code
_entity_poly.pdbx_strand_id
1 'polypeptide(L)'
;MEISLFYNYFVKQSQSSDLKVVGVAFFLQRASFDTVVMVKFLKLVQVQTFFRHGARTPLHHVRSPAVQEAFWTPTLTEDLEHTVYPFKLVEMCSKNIIDFTTVSSLPIPLKLPGGLYTGELIKHGQQDAFDLGKRLKCVYIDEKPFLSPNISEEDLYCRSTLIARTVKSLVCVVAGLFTPRDASKVDALTIYVVPLDREYLFPNPAVCSIVDQLAKEGMAECLESRRHSELKRRLKTILGVKKLYDDFRPTPWDCPIYFVRDDYTSRKVSLHCVL
;
A
#
# COMPACT_ATOMS: atom_id res chain seq x y z
N MET A 1 5.60 11.49 1.36
CA MET A 1 4.62 10.56 0.74
C MET A 1 3.73 10.11 1.88
N GLU A 2 2.60 10.78 2.10
CA GLU A 2 1.72 10.46 3.23
C GLU A 2 1.08 9.09 3.00
N ILE A 3 1.39 8.17 3.91
CA ILE A 3 0.76 6.86 3.98
C ILE A 3 -0.38 7.01 4.97
N SER A 4 -1.63 7.08 4.49
CA SER A 4 -2.84 6.48 5.09
C SER A 4 -4.12 7.04 4.48
N LEU A 5 -5.06 6.16 4.16
CA LEU A 5 -6.49 6.48 4.09
C LEU A 5 -7.15 5.78 5.28
N PHE A 6 -7.71 6.55 6.22
CA PHE A 6 -8.41 6.01 7.38
C PHE A 6 -9.91 6.02 7.13
N TYR A 7 -10.57 4.89 7.37
CA TYR A 7 -12.03 4.79 7.37
C TYR A 7 -12.50 4.39 8.77
N ASN A 8 -13.26 5.28 9.41
CA ASN A 8 -13.82 5.06 10.75
C ASN A 8 -15.33 4.82 10.65
N TYR A 9 -15.81 3.74 11.26
CA TYR A 9 -17.23 3.41 11.30
C TYR A 9 -17.77 3.64 12.72
N PHE A 10 -18.81 4.46 12.83
CA PHE A 10 -19.45 4.80 14.10
C PHE A 10 -20.90 4.33 14.11
N VAL A 11 -21.37 3.83 15.25
CA VAL A 11 -22.78 3.48 15.44
C VAL A 11 -23.38 4.41 16.50
N LYS A 12 -24.54 4.99 16.18
CA LYS A 12 -25.35 5.75 17.14
C LYS A 12 -26.18 4.75 17.95
N GLN A 13 -26.00 4.72 19.27
CA GLN A 13 -26.93 3.98 20.14
C GLN A 13 -28.19 4.83 20.33
N SER A 14 -29.33 4.36 19.83
CA SER A 14 -30.66 4.85 20.22
C SER A 14 -31.13 4.05 21.44
N GLN A 15 -31.76 4.72 22.42
CA GLN A 15 -32.42 4.06 23.55
C GLN A 15 -33.81 3.49 23.21
N SER A 16 -34.20 3.40 21.93
CA SER A 16 -35.39 2.66 21.51
C SER A 16 -35.01 1.43 20.70
N SER A 17 -35.73 0.33 20.92
CA SER A 17 -35.49 -1.02 20.40
C SER A 17 -35.60 -1.20 18.88
N ASP A 18 -35.73 -0.14 18.09
CA ASP A 18 -35.88 -0.25 16.64
C ASP A 18 -35.08 0.83 15.89
N LEU A 19 -34.41 0.37 14.82
CA LEU A 19 -33.46 1.02 13.91
C LEU A 19 -32.01 1.26 14.41
N LYS A 20 -31.11 0.36 13.97
CA LYS A 20 -29.66 0.60 13.90
C LYS A 20 -29.32 1.25 12.55
N VAL A 21 -29.17 2.57 12.52
CA VAL A 21 -28.54 3.25 11.39
C VAL A 21 -27.02 3.04 11.50
N VAL A 22 -26.43 2.28 10.59
CA VAL A 22 -24.97 2.20 10.42
C VAL A 22 -24.54 3.43 9.64
N GLY A 23 -23.98 4.42 10.34
CA GLY A 23 -23.42 5.62 9.71
C GLY A 23 -21.95 5.39 9.35
N VAL A 24 -21.61 5.45 8.07
CA VAL A 24 -20.22 5.53 7.62
C VAL A 24 -19.80 7.00 7.69
N ALA A 25 -18.88 7.34 8.58
CA ALA A 25 -18.34 8.71 8.67
C ALA A 25 -17.05 8.80 7.85
N PHE A 26 -17.12 9.44 6.69
CA PHE A 26 -15.95 9.77 5.89
C PHE A 26 -15.26 11.00 6.50
N PHE A 27 -14.13 10.81 7.19
CA PHE A 27 -13.23 11.93 7.48
C PHE A 27 -12.31 12.16 6.28
N LEU A 28 -12.86 12.78 5.23
CA LEU A 28 -12.05 13.46 4.23
C LEU A 28 -11.53 14.75 4.87
N GLN A 29 -10.22 14.90 4.93
CA GLN A 29 -9.61 16.18 5.31
C GLN A 29 -10.06 17.22 4.27
N ARG A 30 -11.01 18.08 4.67
CA ARG A 30 -11.77 19.10 3.90
C ARG A 30 -12.98 18.61 3.09
N ALA A 31 -14.10 18.42 3.77
CA ALA A 31 -15.41 18.80 3.26
C ALA A 31 -16.25 19.38 4.41
N SER A 32 -16.68 20.63 4.26
CA SER A 32 -17.59 21.31 5.19
C SER A 32 -19.00 20.74 4.99
N PHE A 33 -19.36 19.75 5.79
CA PHE A 33 -20.76 19.38 5.98
C PHE A 33 -21.19 19.88 7.37
N ASP A 34 -22.02 20.93 7.39
CA ASP A 34 -22.59 21.56 8.59
C ASP A 34 -23.67 20.67 9.24
N THR A 35 -23.35 19.41 9.50
CA THR A 35 -24.13 18.57 10.41
C THR A 35 -23.26 18.31 11.63
N VAL A 36 -23.39 19.16 12.65
CA VAL A 36 -22.78 18.93 13.96
C VAL A 36 -23.51 17.75 14.62
N VAL A 37 -23.14 16.53 14.23
CA VAL A 37 -23.52 15.33 14.99
C VAL A 37 -22.78 15.43 16.32
N MET A 38 -23.51 15.59 17.43
CA MET A 38 -22.90 15.59 18.76
C MET A 38 -22.15 14.26 18.98
N VAL A 39 -20.82 14.35 18.91
CA VAL A 39 -19.88 13.22 19.01
C VAL A 39 -19.93 12.53 20.39
N LYS A 40 -20.58 13.14 21.39
CA LYS A 40 -20.69 12.62 22.77
C LYS A 40 -21.43 11.27 22.88
N PHE A 41 -22.20 10.85 21.88
CA PHE A 41 -23.00 9.61 21.93
C PHE A 41 -22.59 8.55 20.91
N LEU A 42 -21.42 8.68 20.28
CA LEU A 42 -20.94 7.71 19.31
C LEU A 42 -20.01 6.70 19.98
N LYS A 43 -20.29 5.42 19.76
CA LYS A 43 -19.41 4.31 20.14
C LYS A 43 -18.64 3.85 18.89
N LEU A 44 -17.31 3.79 19.00
CA LEU A 44 -16.48 3.16 17.98
C LEU A 44 -16.74 1.65 18.00
N VAL A 45 -17.08 1.08 16.84
CA VAL A 45 -17.38 -0.35 16.71
C VAL A 45 -16.43 -1.08 15.79
N GLN A 46 -15.81 -0.37 14.85
CA GLN A 46 -14.91 -0.96 13.86
C GLN A 46 -13.99 0.11 13.27
N VAL A 47 -12.75 -0.27 13.03
CA VAL A 47 -11.74 0.52 12.33
C VAL A 47 -11.28 -0.27 11.11
N GLN A 48 -11.19 0.37 9.95
CA GLN A 48 -10.59 -0.21 8.75
C GLN A 48 -9.47 0.70 8.27
N THR A 49 -8.25 0.16 8.19
CA THR A 49 -7.07 0.93 7.79
C THR A 49 -6.51 0.36 6.50
N PHE A 50 -6.48 1.20 5.45
CA PHE A 50 -5.81 0.89 4.20
C PHE A 50 -4.59 1.78 4.06
N PHE A 51 -3.45 1.15 3.84
CA PHE A 51 -2.19 1.87 3.71
C PHE A 51 -1.34 1.26 2.61
N ARG A 52 -0.55 2.11 1.97
CA ARG A 52 0.48 1.70 1.03
C ARG A 52 1.71 1.22 1.79
N HIS A 53 2.48 0.35 1.15
CA HIS A 53 3.83 0.01 1.61
C HIS A 53 4.70 1.26 1.88
N GLY A 54 5.71 1.11 2.74
CA GLY A 54 6.71 2.15 3.03
C GLY A 54 7.66 2.45 1.86
N ALA A 55 8.62 3.35 2.09
CA ALA A 55 9.70 3.63 1.14
C ALA A 55 10.44 2.34 0.70
N ARG A 56 10.86 2.30 -0.56
CA ARG A 56 11.44 1.11 -1.20
C ARG A 56 12.48 1.48 -2.25
N THR A 57 13.28 0.51 -2.67
CA THR A 57 14.09 0.63 -3.89
C THR A 57 13.17 0.89 -5.11
N PRO A 58 13.65 1.57 -6.16
CA PRO A 58 12.84 1.89 -7.32
C PRO A 58 12.37 0.62 -8.04
N LEU A 59 11.30 0.70 -8.84
CA LEU A 59 10.89 -0.42 -9.70
C LEU A 59 11.70 -0.47 -11.01
N HIS A 60 12.45 0.59 -11.25
CA HIS A 60 13.08 0.90 -12.51
C HIS A 60 14.44 1.54 -12.25
N HIS A 61 15.43 1.13 -13.02
CA HIS A 61 16.74 1.75 -12.97
C HIS A 61 16.82 2.86 -14.03
N VAL A 62 16.97 4.11 -13.59
CA VAL A 62 17.21 5.25 -14.49
C VAL A 62 18.71 5.39 -14.73
N ARG A 63 19.17 4.95 -15.91
CA ARG A 63 20.56 5.13 -16.35
C ARG A 63 20.67 6.41 -17.18
N SER A 64 21.44 7.38 -16.70
CA SER A 64 21.62 8.66 -17.38
C SER A 64 23.04 9.18 -17.18
N PRO A 65 23.70 9.68 -18.24
CA PRO A 65 25.03 10.29 -18.13
C PRO A 65 25.00 11.66 -17.43
N ALA A 66 23.82 12.27 -17.28
CA ALA A 66 23.65 13.59 -16.70
C ALA A 66 23.42 13.56 -15.18
N VAL A 67 23.27 12.38 -14.58
CA VAL A 67 23.00 12.21 -13.14
C VAL A 67 23.92 11.16 -12.55
N GLN A 68 24.32 11.35 -11.30
CA GLN A 68 25.11 10.35 -10.58
C GLN A 68 24.25 9.11 -10.31
N GLU A 69 24.85 7.94 -10.48
CA GLU A 69 24.19 6.66 -10.22
C GLU A 69 23.99 6.45 -8.72
N ALA A 70 22.76 6.07 -8.32
CA ALA A 70 22.45 5.74 -6.94
C ALA A 70 22.83 4.29 -6.63
N PHE A 71 23.53 4.08 -5.52
CA PHE A 71 23.90 2.75 -5.03
C PHE A 71 22.93 2.25 -3.96
N TRP A 72 22.43 1.04 -4.15
CA TRP A 72 21.45 0.36 -3.33
C TRP A 72 22.10 -0.87 -2.69
N THR A 73 22.68 -0.69 -1.50
CA THR A 73 23.44 -1.71 -0.78
C THR A 73 22.55 -2.56 0.14
N PRO A 74 22.88 -3.84 0.39
CA PRO A 74 22.10 -4.73 1.26
C PRO A 74 21.75 -4.17 2.64
N THR A 75 22.62 -3.35 3.21
CA THR A 75 22.40 -2.67 4.49
C THR A 75 21.16 -1.79 4.54
N LEU A 76 20.61 -1.39 3.39
CA LEU A 76 19.38 -0.60 3.30
C LEU A 76 18.11 -1.41 3.55
N THR A 77 18.15 -2.74 3.42
CA THR A 77 16.96 -3.61 3.52
C THR A 77 16.98 -4.55 4.72
N GLU A 78 18.07 -4.59 5.49
CA GLU A 78 18.12 -5.29 6.78
C GLU A 78 16.99 -4.82 7.69
N ASP A 79 16.35 -5.75 8.39
CA ASP A 79 15.20 -5.46 9.22
C ASP A 79 15.63 -4.69 10.48
N LEU A 80 14.89 -3.64 10.84
CA LEU A 80 15.06 -2.92 12.09
C LEU A 80 14.45 -3.74 13.23
N GLU A 81 15.19 -3.94 14.32
CA GLU A 81 14.81 -4.84 15.43
C GLU A 81 13.42 -4.55 16.03
N HIS A 82 13.01 -3.28 16.12
CA HIS A 82 11.70 -2.90 16.64
C HIS A 82 10.56 -3.01 15.62
N THR A 83 10.86 -3.33 14.37
CA THR A 83 9.87 -3.40 13.27
C THR A 83 9.54 -4.82 12.85
N VAL A 84 10.16 -5.82 13.49
CA VAL A 84 9.89 -7.23 13.23
C VAL A 84 8.79 -7.75 14.16
N TYR A 85 7.98 -8.66 13.64
CA TYR A 85 6.95 -9.37 14.39
C TYR A 85 6.77 -10.76 13.78
N PRO A 86 6.65 -11.86 14.56
CA PRO A 86 6.44 -13.20 14.00
C PRO A 86 5.15 -13.27 13.20
N PHE A 87 5.17 -13.87 12.00
CA PHE A 87 3.98 -13.97 11.16
C PHE A 87 3.97 -15.25 10.30
N LYS A 88 2.78 -15.62 9.82
CA LYS A 88 2.56 -16.65 8.79
C LYS A 88 1.67 -16.10 7.69
N LEU A 89 1.97 -16.47 6.45
CA LEU A 89 1.12 -16.15 5.29
C LEU A 89 0.15 -17.28 5.01
N VAL A 90 -1.14 -16.95 4.89
CA VAL A 90 -2.20 -17.93 4.61
C VAL A 90 -2.95 -17.49 3.35
N GLU A 91 -2.96 -18.36 2.34
CA GLU A 91 -3.77 -18.13 1.14
C GLU A 91 -5.26 -18.30 1.49
N MET A 92 -6.08 -17.32 1.09
CA MET A 92 -7.45 -17.20 1.61
C MET A 92 -8.36 -18.37 1.24
N CYS A 93 -8.22 -18.96 0.05
CA CYS A 93 -9.13 -19.97 -0.47
C CYS A 93 -8.73 -21.39 -0.05
N SER A 94 -7.50 -21.77 -0.37
CA SER A 94 -6.89 -23.08 -0.10
C SER A 94 -6.48 -23.26 1.36
N LYS A 95 -6.32 -22.16 2.12
CA LYS A 95 -5.77 -22.15 3.49
C LYS A 95 -4.33 -22.65 3.60
N ASN A 96 -3.64 -22.77 2.46
CA ASN A 96 -2.25 -23.17 2.43
C ASN A 96 -1.35 -22.10 3.07
N ILE A 97 -0.35 -22.55 3.81
CA ILE A 97 0.71 -21.67 4.31
C ILE A 97 1.69 -21.39 3.17
N ILE A 98 2.01 -20.13 2.96
CA ILE A 98 2.99 -19.70 1.94
C ILE A 98 4.32 -19.39 2.62
N ASP A 99 5.40 -19.96 2.08
CA ASP A 99 6.76 -19.60 2.47
C ASP A 99 7.09 -18.19 1.96
N PHE A 100 7.25 -17.25 2.90
CA PHE A 100 7.57 -15.86 2.60
C PHE A 100 8.87 -15.69 1.80
N THR A 101 9.85 -16.61 1.94
CA THR A 101 11.12 -16.53 1.20
C THR A 101 10.95 -16.69 -0.31
N THR A 102 9.84 -17.30 -0.73
CA THR A 102 9.47 -17.46 -2.15
C THR A 102 8.73 -16.26 -2.72
N VAL A 103 8.29 -15.32 -1.87
CA VAL A 103 7.51 -14.16 -2.26
C VAL A 103 8.43 -13.04 -2.74
N SER A 104 8.25 -12.62 -3.99
CA SER A 104 9.00 -11.50 -4.56
C SER A 104 8.26 -10.17 -4.42
N SER A 105 9.01 -9.07 -4.50
CA SER A 105 8.44 -7.73 -4.63
C SER A 105 7.99 -7.43 -6.07
N LEU A 106 8.55 -8.12 -7.07
CA LEU A 106 8.22 -7.93 -8.48
C LEU A 106 8.25 -9.27 -9.22
N PRO A 107 7.41 -9.45 -10.26
CA PRO A 107 7.49 -10.65 -11.09
C PRO A 107 8.86 -10.85 -11.76
N ILE A 108 9.53 -9.75 -12.15
CA ILE A 108 10.87 -9.76 -12.76
C ILE A 108 11.74 -8.74 -12.02
N PRO A 109 12.46 -9.13 -10.97
CA PRO A 109 13.32 -8.23 -10.21
C PRO A 109 14.63 -7.96 -10.97
N LEU A 110 14.91 -6.68 -11.24
CA LEU A 110 16.20 -6.21 -11.76
C LEU A 110 17.16 -5.94 -10.60
N LYS A 111 18.43 -6.33 -10.74
CA LYS A 111 19.51 -5.98 -9.82
C LYS A 111 20.00 -4.55 -10.08
N LEU A 112 20.00 -3.75 -9.02
CA LEU A 112 20.42 -2.35 -9.00
C LEU A 112 21.93 -2.24 -8.68
N PRO A 113 22.57 -1.11 -9.05
CA PRO A 113 23.90 -0.78 -8.56
C PRO A 113 23.95 -0.88 -7.03
N GLY A 114 24.99 -1.47 -6.47
CA GLY A 114 25.09 -1.74 -5.02
C GLY A 114 24.56 -3.11 -4.58
N GLY A 115 23.84 -3.84 -5.45
CA GLY A 115 23.56 -5.26 -5.29
C GLY A 115 22.14 -5.64 -4.85
N LEU A 116 21.31 -4.68 -4.47
CA LEU A 116 19.88 -4.92 -4.18
C LEU A 116 19.02 -5.13 -5.43
N TYR A 117 17.84 -5.69 -5.24
CA TYR A 117 16.81 -5.80 -6.27
C TYR A 117 15.83 -4.61 -6.23
N THR A 118 15.13 -4.45 -7.35
CA THR A 118 14.06 -3.46 -7.51
C THR A 118 12.82 -3.78 -6.68
N GLY A 119 12.18 -2.74 -6.14
CA GLY A 119 10.94 -2.84 -5.39
C GLY A 119 11.03 -3.37 -3.96
N GLU A 120 12.22 -3.52 -3.40
CA GLU A 120 12.46 -4.01 -2.03
C GLU A 120 12.22 -2.92 -0.97
N LEU A 121 11.57 -3.28 0.14
CA LEU A 121 11.32 -2.35 1.25
C LEU A 121 12.62 -2.00 1.97
N ILE A 122 12.90 -0.71 2.15
CA ILE A 122 14.12 -0.23 2.83
C ILE A 122 13.84 0.15 4.30
N LYS A 123 14.87 0.26 5.13
CA LYS A 123 14.81 0.64 6.55
C LYS A 123 13.93 1.87 6.81
N HIS A 124 14.07 2.90 5.99
CA HIS A 124 13.21 4.09 6.10
C HIS A 124 11.73 3.76 5.93
N GLY A 125 11.39 2.88 4.98
CA GLY A 125 10.02 2.43 4.77
C GLY A 125 9.49 1.51 5.87
N GLN A 126 10.37 0.71 6.49
CA GLN A 126 10.01 -0.06 7.69
C GLN A 126 9.67 0.88 8.84
N GLN A 127 10.48 1.93 9.06
CA GLN A 127 10.24 2.95 10.07
C GLN A 127 8.94 3.73 9.83
N ASP A 128 8.68 4.17 8.60
CA ASP A 128 7.42 4.85 8.23
C ASP A 128 6.18 4.02 8.59
N ALA A 129 6.23 2.71 8.28
CA ALA A 129 5.18 1.76 8.58
C ALA A 129 5.03 1.50 10.08
N PHE A 130 6.14 1.37 10.81
CA PHE A 130 6.14 1.25 12.26
C PHE A 130 5.55 2.48 12.95
N ASP A 131 5.90 3.69 12.50
CA ASP A 131 5.37 4.93 13.06
C ASP A 131 3.86 5.10 12.76
N LEU A 132 3.37 4.57 11.64
CA LEU A 132 1.93 4.42 11.43
C LEU A 132 1.29 3.52 12.49
N GLY A 133 1.90 2.36 12.76
CA GLY A 133 1.48 1.46 13.85
C GLY A 133 1.41 2.17 15.20
N LYS A 134 2.44 2.94 15.55
CA LYS A 134 2.45 3.73 16.79
C LYS A 134 1.34 4.77 16.87
N ARG A 135 1.04 5.44 15.76
CA ARG A 135 -0.09 6.39 15.72
C ARG A 135 -1.43 5.67 15.94
N LEU A 136 -1.60 4.49 15.32
CA LEU A 136 -2.78 3.64 15.54
C LEU A 136 -2.90 3.20 17.00
N LYS A 137 -1.78 2.80 17.64
CA LYS A 137 -1.74 2.43 19.06
C LYS A 137 -2.17 3.58 19.96
N CYS A 138 -1.62 4.78 19.73
CA CYS A 138 -1.95 5.96 20.51
C CYS A 138 -3.47 6.20 20.52
N VAL A 139 -4.11 6.08 19.36
CA VAL A 139 -5.54 6.37 19.21
C VAL A 139 -6.43 5.22 19.70
N TYR A 140 -6.10 3.97 19.38
CA TYR A 140 -7.02 2.82 19.52
C TYR A 140 -6.68 1.86 20.66
N ILE A 141 -5.57 2.08 21.36
CA ILE A 141 -5.20 1.33 22.56
C ILE A 141 -5.03 2.29 23.74
N ASP A 142 -4.25 3.36 23.57
CA ASP A 142 -3.84 4.22 24.69
C ASP A 142 -4.91 5.26 25.07
N GLU A 143 -5.35 6.08 24.11
CA GLU A 143 -6.35 7.13 24.35
C GLU A 143 -7.78 6.59 24.39
N LYS A 144 -8.07 5.62 23.51
CA LYS A 144 -9.36 4.91 23.47
C LYS A 144 -9.06 3.43 23.51
N PRO A 145 -9.36 2.71 24.61
CA PRO A 145 -9.09 1.28 24.72
C PRO A 145 -10.09 0.47 23.90
N PHE A 146 -10.08 0.67 22.59
CA PHE A 146 -10.91 -0.05 21.62
C PHE A 146 -10.32 -1.42 21.31
N LEU A 147 -8.99 -1.49 21.19
CA LEU A 147 -8.23 -2.74 21.04
C LEU A 147 -7.55 -3.10 22.36
N SER A 148 -7.45 -4.41 22.61
CA SER A 148 -6.57 -4.94 23.65
C SER A 148 -5.11 -4.58 23.36
N PRO A 149 -4.26 -4.31 24.37
CA PRO A 149 -2.83 -4.13 24.17
C PRO A 149 -2.11 -5.42 23.76
N ASN A 150 -2.75 -6.59 23.92
CA ASN A 150 -2.25 -7.87 23.44
C ASN A 150 -2.99 -8.25 22.16
N ILE A 151 -2.28 -8.83 21.20
CA ILE A 151 -2.87 -9.28 19.93
C ILE A 151 -3.91 -10.39 20.19
N SER A 152 -5.01 -10.36 19.44
CA SER A 152 -6.01 -11.41 19.35
C SER A 152 -6.46 -11.54 17.91
N GLU A 153 -6.51 -12.76 17.37
CA GLU A 153 -7.02 -13.00 16.01
C GLU A 153 -8.53 -12.71 15.88
N GLU A 154 -9.26 -12.66 17.00
CA GLU A 154 -10.67 -12.25 17.02
C GLU A 154 -10.83 -10.73 16.83
N ASP A 155 -9.86 -9.96 17.29
CA ASP A 155 -9.89 -8.48 17.26
C ASP A 155 -9.21 -7.90 16.00
N LEU A 156 -8.28 -8.64 15.39
CA LEU A 156 -7.44 -8.16 14.30
C LEU A 156 -7.46 -9.09 13.09
N TYR A 157 -8.03 -8.59 11.99
CA TYR A 157 -7.91 -9.22 10.67
C TYR A 157 -6.84 -8.52 9.83
N CYS A 158 -5.81 -9.27 9.42
CA CYS A 158 -4.70 -8.76 8.61
C CYS A 158 -4.72 -9.32 7.19
N ARG A 159 -4.72 -8.43 6.18
CA ARG A 159 -4.68 -8.80 4.77
C ARG A 159 -3.64 -7.97 4.02
N SER A 160 -2.91 -8.59 3.09
CA SER A 160 -1.97 -7.91 2.21
C SER A 160 -2.06 -8.49 0.79
N THR A 161 -1.57 -7.74 -0.20
CA THR A 161 -1.24 -8.34 -1.50
C THR A 161 -0.07 -9.30 -1.34
N LEU A 162 0.01 -10.35 -2.15
CA LEU A 162 1.15 -11.29 -2.17
C LEU A 162 2.40 -10.67 -2.82
N ILE A 163 2.92 -9.60 -2.21
CA ILE A 163 4.09 -8.83 -2.63
C ILE A 163 4.95 -8.59 -1.40
N ALA A 164 6.24 -8.95 -1.45
CA ALA A 164 7.07 -8.98 -0.24
C ALA A 164 7.10 -7.64 0.52
N ARG A 165 7.25 -6.51 -0.18
CA ARG A 165 7.24 -5.17 0.45
C ARG A 165 5.93 -4.79 1.14
N THR A 166 4.76 -5.26 0.69
CA THR A 166 3.47 -4.93 1.30
C THR A 166 3.24 -5.80 2.54
N VAL A 167 3.65 -7.07 2.48
CA VAL A 167 3.65 -7.97 3.64
C VAL A 167 4.58 -7.41 4.73
N LYS A 168 5.83 -7.10 4.41
CA LYS A 168 6.78 -6.51 5.37
C LYS A 168 6.26 -5.21 5.98
N SER A 169 5.67 -4.32 5.18
CA SER A 169 5.10 -3.07 5.70
C SER A 169 3.97 -3.32 6.71
N LEU A 170 3.10 -4.31 6.45
CA LEU A 170 2.05 -4.70 7.40
C LEU A 170 2.62 -5.25 8.71
N VAL A 171 3.66 -6.07 8.63
CA VAL A 171 4.40 -6.56 9.81
C VAL A 171 4.95 -5.38 10.63
N CYS A 172 5.59 -4.40 9.99
CA CYS A 172 6.09 -3.21 10.67
C CYS A 172 4.97 -2.39 11.33
N VAL A 173 3.82 -2.22 10.68
CA VAL A 173 2.64 -1.55 11.29
C VAL A 173 2.18 -2.32 12.53
N VAL A 174 2.08 -3.65 12.46
CA VAL A 174 1.67 -4.48 13.60
C VAL A 174 2.69 -4.39 14.74
N ALA A 175 3.99 -4.40 14.45
CA ALA A 175 5.03 -4.21 15.47
C ALA A 175 4.91 -2.85 16.20
N GLY A 176 4.55 -1.79 15.49
CA GLY A 176 4.29 -0.48 16.08
C GLY A 176 2.97 -0.39 16.85
N LEU A 177 1.97 -1.16 16.42
CA LEU A 177 0.64 -1.22 17.05
C LEU A 177 0.66 -2.03 18.35
N PHE A 178 1.27 -3.21 18.31
CA PHE A 178 1.38 -4.16 19.41
C PHE A 178 2.85 -4.34 19.76
N THR A 179 3.39 -3.40 20.56
CA THR A 179 4.74 -3.56 21.10
C THR A 179 4.75 -4.74 22.06
N PRO A 180 5.45 -5.86 21.74
CA PRO A 180 5.42 -7.02 22.61
C PRO A 180 6.13 -6.71 23.92
N ARG A 181 5.47 -7.00 25.05
CA ARG A 181 6.12 -6.90 26.37
C ARG A 181 7.20 -7.98 26.56
N ASP A 182 7.05 -9.11 25.87
CA ASP A 182 7.97 -10.23 25.87
C ASP A 182 7.91 -10.90 24.49
N ALA A 183 8.96 -10.74 23.68
CA ALA A 183 9.05 -11.30 22.33
C ALA A 183 9.01 -12.85 22.31
N SER A 184 9.30 -13.51 23.45
CA SER A 184 9.34 -14.98 23.55
C SER A 184 7.96 -15.63 23.68
N LYS A 185 6.89 -14.84 23.86
CA LYS A 185 5.51 -15.32 24.07
C LYS A 185 4.51 -14.74 23.07
N VAL A 186 4.99 -14.33 21.90
CA VAL A 186 4.17 -13.66 20.90
C VAL A 186 3.66 -14.67 19.89
N ASP A 187 2.34 -14.81 19.82
CA ASP A 187 1.70 -15.60 18.78
C ASP A 187 1.97 -14.97 17.41
N ALA A 188 2.26 -15.83 16.43
CA ALA A 188 2.53 -15.39 15.08
C ALA A 188 1.27 -14.79 14.44
N LEU A 189 1.40 -13.58 13.91
CA LEU A 189 0.36 -12.90 13.17
C LEU A 189 -0.04 -13.71 11.92
N THR A 190 -1.32 -14.00 11.78
CA THR A 190 -1.86 -14.52 10.51
C THR A 190 -2.09 -13.37 9.52
N ILE A 191 -1.40 -13.41 8.37
CA ILE A 191 -1.63 -12.47 7.26
C ILE A 191 -2.28 -13.23 6.10
N TYR A 192 -3.48 -12.80 5.71
CA TYR A 192 -4.20 -13.35 4.59
C TYR A 192 -3.79 -12.71 3.26
N VAL A 193 -3.64 -13.55 2.24
CA VAL A 193 -3.19 -13.14 0.90
C VAL A 193 -3.98 -13.89 -0.17
N VAL A 194 -3.99 -13.34 -1.39
CA VAL A 194 -4.56 -13.97 -2.59
C VAL A 194 -3.47 -13.97 -3.69
N PRO A 195 -3.42 -14.98 -4.56
CA PRO A 195 -2.55 -14.95 -5.75
C PRO A 195 -2.76 -13.69 -6.59
N LEU A 196 -1.67 -13.14 -7.15
CA LEU A 196 -1.71 -11.85 -7.86
C LEU A 196 -2.58 -11.85 -9.12
N ASP A 197 -2.76 -13.00 -9.77
CA ASP A 197 -3.65 -13.20 -10.92
C ASP A 197 -5.15 -13.18 -10.54
N ARG A 198 -5.46 -13.18 -9.24
CA ARG A 198 -6.83 -13.15 -8.68
C ARG A 198 -7.02 -12.02 -7.68
N GLU A 199 -6.00 -11.20 -7.48
CA GLU A 199 -6.01 -10.15 -6.46
C GLU A 199 -6.95 -9.01 -6.84
N TYR A 200 -7.62 -8.46 -5.83
CA TYR A 200 -8.62 -7.40 -5.93
C TYR A 200 -8.32 -6.21 -4.99
N LEU A 201 -7.17 -6.20 -4.31
CA LEU A 201 -6.66 -5.03 -3.58
C LEU A 201 -6.02 -3.96 -4.48
N PHE A 202 -5.87 -4.24 -5.77
CA PHE A 202 -5.50 -3.26 -6.79
C PHE A 202 -6.33 -3.49 -8.06
N PRO A 203 -6.53 -2.46 -8.91
CA PRO A 203 -7.17 -2.63 -10.20
C PRO A 203 -6.41 -3.66 -11.04
N ASN A 204 -7.01 -4.82 -11.26
CA ASN A 204 -6.34 -5.97 -11.87
C ASN A 204 -6.89 -6.28 -13.26
N PRO A 205 -6.20 -5.90 -14.35
CA PRO A 205 -6.59 -6.22 -15.72
C PRO A 205 -6.75 -7.72 -16.01
N ALA A 206 -6.02 -8.58 -15.29
CA ALA A 206 -6.12 -10.03 -15.47
C ALA A 206 -7.46 -10.60 -14.96
N VAL A 207 -8.10 -9.92 -14.01
CA VAL A 207 -9.35 -10.37 -13.38
C VAL A 207 -10.57 -9.67 -13.98
N CYS A 208 -10.43 -8.41 -14.42
CA CYS A 208 -11.55 -7.61 -14.89
C CYS A 208 -11.29 -7.01 -16.28
N SER A 209 -12.04 -7.47 -17.27
CA SER A 209 -11.96 -6.99 -18.66
C SER A 209 -12.23 -5.49 -18.81
N ILE A 210 -13.12 -4.92 -17.98
CA ILE A 210 -13.39 -3.48 -17.98
C ILE A 210 -12.16 -2.70 -17.49
N VAL A 211 -11.49 -3.19 -16.44
CA VAL A 211 -10.24 -2.57 -15.94
C VAL A 211 -9.15 -2.66 -17.00
N ASP A 212 -9.02 -3.79 -17.69
CA ASP A 212 -8.09 -3.95 -18.82
C ASP A 212 -8.38 -2.97 -19.96
N GLN A 213 -9.65 -2.84 -20.37
CA GLN A 213 -10.06 -1.87 -21.38
C GLN A 213 -9.70 -0.44 -20.97
N LEU A 214 -10.06 -0.03 -19.75
CA LEU A 214 -9.75 1.31 -19.24
C LEU A 214 -8.23 1.55 -19.18
N ALA A 215 -7.43 0.55 -18.80
CA ALA A 215 -5.97 0.67 -18.81
C ALA A 215 -5.43 0.90 -20.23
N LYS A 216 -5.96 0.20 -21.23
CA LYS A 216 -5.59 0.36 -22.65
C LYS A 216 -5.99 1.74 -23.19
N GLU A 217 -7.19 2.20 -22.88
CA GLU A 217 -7.66 3.53 -23.28
C GLU A 217 -6.80 4.64 -22.64
N GLY A 218 -6.48 4.52 -21.35
CA GLY A 218 -5.61 5.47 -20.67
C GLY A 218 -4.19 5.51 -21.23
N MET A 219 -3.68 4.36 -21.67
CA MET A 219 -2.41 4.29 -22.39
C MET A 219 -2.47 5.00 -23.74
N ALA A 220 -3.53 4.78 -24.52
CA ALA A 220 -3.72 5.46 -25.81
C ALA A 220 -3.81 6.99 -25.63
N GLU A 221 -4.65 7.47 -24.70
CA GLU A 221 -4.79 8.89 -24.38
C GLU A 221 -3.44 9.50 -23.94
N CYS A 222 -2.68 8.77 -23.13
CA CYS A 222 -1.37 9.21 -22.67
C CYS A 222 -0.34 9.32 -23.83
N LEU A 223 -0.37 8.39 -24.79
CA LEU A 223 0.53 8.38 -25.95
C LEU A 223 0.21 9.50 -26.94
N GLU A 224 -1.07 9.85 -27.08
CA GLU A 224 -1.54 10.93 -27.97
C GLU A 224 -1.43 12.33 -27.34
N SER A 225 -1.22 12.42 -26.02
CA SER A 225 -1.11 13.69 -25.30
C SER A 225 0.13 14.49 -25.69
N ARG A 226 -0.08 15.60 -26.41
CA ARG A 226 0.98 16.57 -26.78
C ARG A 226 1.80 17.03 -25.57
N ARG A 227 1.13 17.28 -24.44
CA ARG A 227 1.80 17.72 -23.18
C ARG A 227 2.74 16.62 -22.66
N HIS A 228 2.33 15.36 -22.74
CA HIS A 228 3.19 14.24 -22.35
C HIS A 228 4.36 14.06 -23.31
N SER A 229 4.14 14.14 -24.62
CA SER A 229 5.20 14.07 -25.62
C SER A 229 6.24 15.18 -25.41
N GLU A 230 5.80 16.40 -25.12
CA GLU A 230 6.69 17.52 -24.83
C GLU A 230 7.47 17.32 -23.53
N LEU A 231 6.82 16.86 -22.46
CA LEU A 231 7.50 16.53 -21.20
C LEU A 231 8.57 15.45 -21.42
N LYS A 232 8.24 14.37 -22.15
CA LYS A 232 9.20 13.31 -22.48
C LYS A 232 10.39 13.83 -23.28
N ARG A 233 10.17 14.71 -24.25
CA ARG A 233 11.25 15.36 -25.00
C ARG A 233 12.17 16.17 -24.08
N ARG A 234 11.60 16.95 -23.15
CA ARG A 234 12.38 17.71 -22.16
C ARG A 234 13.15 16.80 -21.22
N LEU A 235 12.52 15.75 -20.68
CA LEU A 235 13.18 14.77 -19.80
C LEU A 235 14.33 14.08 -20.52
N LYS A 236 14.14 13.68 -21.79
CA LYS A 236 15.19 13.09 -22.62
C LYS A 236 16.42 14.00 -22.71
N THR A 237 16.20 15.29 -22.96
CA THR A 237 17.27 16.30 -23.01
C THR A 237 17.96 16.47 -21.65
N ILE A 238 17.19 16.64 -20.57
CA ILE A 238 17.73 16.85 -19.22
C ILE A 238 18.54 15.64 -18.76
N LEU A 239 18.04 14.43 -19.01
CA LEU A 239 18.73 13.20 -18.64
C LEU A 239 19.86 12.85 -19.62
N GLY A 240 20.03 13.56 -20.73
CA GLY A 240 21.07 13.25 -21.72
C GLY A 240 20.95 11.84 -22.32
N VAL A 241 19.75 11.26 -22.36
CA VAL A 241 19.51 9.89 -22.82
C VAL A 241 19.07 9.85 -24.29
N LYS A 242 19.43 8.78 -25.00
CA LYS A 242 19.05 8.63 -26.42
C LYS A 242 17.57 8.28 -26.60
N LYS A 243 16.97 7.57 -25.65
CA LYS A 243 15.58 7.10 -25.71
C LYS A 243 14.98 6.94 -24.31
N LEU A 244 13.69 7.22 -24.22
CA LEU A 244 12.83 6.89 -23.08
C LEU A 244 11.94 5.74 -23.50
N TYR A 245 11.68 4.79 -22.60
CA TYR A 245 10.85 3.64 -22.89
C TYR A 245 9.61 3.63 -22.02
N ASP A 246 8.48 3.29 -22.64
CA ASP A 246 7.17 3.15 -22.00
C ASP A 246 6.86 1.68 -21.74
N ASP A 247 7.85 0.91 -21.26
CA ASP A 247 7.74 -0.54 -21.06
C ASP A 247 8.35 -0.94 -19.70
N PHE A 248 7.79 -2.02 -19.13
CA PHE A 248 8.27 -2.68 -17.92
C PHE A 248 9.43 -3.64 -18.18
N ARG A 249 9.64 -4.08 -19.43
CA ARG A 249 10.71 -5.03 -19.76
C ARG A 249 12.07 -4.35 -19.58
N PRO A 250 12.89 -4.81 -18.63
CA PRO A 250 14.18 -4.19 -18.37
C PRO A 250 15.14 -4.56 -19.50
N THR A 251 15.50 -3.62 -20.36
CA THR A 251 16.72 -3.76 -21.17
C THR A 251 17.84 -2.89 -20.60
N PRO A 252 19.13 -3.27 -20.78
CA PRO A 252 20.26 -2.57 -20.18
C PRO A 252 20.42 -1.10 -20.58
N TRP A 253 19.71 -0.63 -21.60
CA TRP A 253 19.92 0.69 -22.20
C TRP A 253 18.76 1.65 -21.98
N ASP A 254 17.80 1.26 -21.13
CA ASP A 254 16.52 1.94 -21.05
C ASP A 254 16.42 2.84 -19.83
N CYS A 255 15.84 4.02 -20.04
CA CYS A 255 15.25 4.83 -18.98
C CYS A 255 13.73 4.63 -19.05
N PRO A 256 13.18 3.61 -18.36
CA PRO A 256 11.74 3.40 -18.35
C PRO A 256 11.08 4.56 -17.60
N ILE A 257 10.15 5.25 -18.25
CA ILE A 257 9.32 6.25 -17.59
C ILE A 257 7.87 5.80 -17.70
N TYR A 258 7.41 5.16 -16.63
CA TYR A 258 6.07 4.60 -16.54
C TYR A 258 5.07 5.66 -16.08
N PHE A 259 3.94 5.82 -16.79
CA PHE A 259 3.05 6.96 -16.57
C PHE A 259 1.57 6.62 -16.32
N VAL A 260 1.06 5.49 -16.79
CA VAL A 260 -0.37 5.19 -16.60
C VAL A 260 -0.55 4.29 -15.40
N ARG A 261 -1.10 4.82 -14.31
CA ARG A 261 -1.61 4.04 -13.19
C ARG A 261 -3.10 4.29 -12.98
N ASP A 262 -3.62 3.65 -11.94
CA ASP A 262 -4.99 3.61 -11.42
C ASP A 262 -5.76 4.96 -11.35
N ASP A 263 -5.10 6.10 -11.61
CA ASP A 263 -5.73 7.41 -11.66
C ASP A 263 -6.61 7.60 -12.92
N TYR A 264 -6.30 6.90 -14.02
CA TYR A 264 -7.15 6.94 -15.22
C TYR A 264 -8.50 6.25 -14.99
N THR A 265 -8.49 5.03 -14.46
CA THR A 265 -9.69 4.28 -14.08
C THR A 265 -10.55 5.07 -13.10
N SER A 266 -9.94 5.68 -12.09
CA SER A 266 -10.62 6.54 -11.12
C SER A 266 -11.30 7.76 -11.78
N ARG A 267 -10.66 8.39 -12.77
CA ARG A 267 -11.19 9.56 -13.49
C ARG A 267 -12.38 9.21 -14.40
N LYS A 268 -12.31 8.08 -15.13
CA LYS A 268 -13.36 7.70 -16.08
C LYS A 268 -14.61 7.14 -15.40
N VAL A 269 -14.47 6.42 -14.29
CA VAL A 269 -15.61 5.90 -13.51
C VAL A 269 -16.35 7.04 -12.79
N SER A 270 -15.63 8.06 -12.29
CA SER A 270 -16.24 9.23 -11.65
C SER A 270 -17.11 10.07 -12.60
N LEU A 271 -16.94 9.92 -13.92
CA LEU A 271 -17.76 10.62 -14.92
C LEU A 271 -19.08 9.91 -15.22
N HIS A 272 -19.25 8.64 -14.83
CA HIS A 272 -20.48 7.88 -15.03
C HIS A 272 -21.25 7.54 -13.76
N CYS A 273 -20.68 7.81 -12.57
CA CYS A 273 -21.34 7.60 -11.29
C CYS A 273 -21.55 8.93 -10.56
N VAL A 274 -22.40 9.78 -11.15
CA VAL A 274 -23.20 10.77 -10.43
C VAL A 274 -24.61 10.65 -10.98
N LEU A 275 -25.36 9.71 -10.39
CA LEU A 275 -26.80 9.70 -10.06
C LEU A 275 -27.25 8.27 -9.75
#